data_AF-A0A6N2D9P8-F1
#
_entry.id   AF-A0A6N2D9P8-F1
#
_cell.length_a   1.000
_cell.length_b   1.000
_cell.length_c   1.000
_cell.angle_alpha   90.00
_cell.angle_beta   90.00
_cell.angle_gamma   90.00
#
_symmetry.space_group_name_H-M   'P 1'
#
loop_
_entity.id
_entity.type
_entity.pdbx_description
1 polymer ?
#
loop_
_entity_poly.entity_id
_entity_poly.type
_entity_poly.pdbx_seq_one_letter_code
_entity_poly.pdbx_strand_id
1 'polypeptide(L)'
;MARHGCAGRLGAGRGRAHGAGALRRARHPGITPQCSPAVRCRELVPSSLPPRGLEGVHAPRTNRGEPLFRPRLVGDEPMNSAMMEMMTTVEGRYLTDEEVQRIHAYFEGFRSRVDAMRAIEAKEAAIVRDTIDEVWEKHPDFHTRHHAAREKAVRDVTLTLRYCAQAMVREDEEFLAEKLLFWLRTILRSFNMGQVIDTTYRTLARKAEAHLEPQHLELLGPYLRQTHRLLTLDR
;
A
#
# COMPACT_ATOMS: atom_id res chain seq x y z
N MET A 1 37.87 13.80 54.30
CA MET A 1 38.54 14.76 53.39
C MET A 1 37.46 15.41 52.54
N ALA A 2 36.99 16.60 52.93
CA ALA A 2 37.25 17.91 52.28
C ALA A 2 36.59 17.99 50.87
N ARG A 3 35.39 18.55 50.71
CA ARG A 3 34.97 19.98 50.64
C ARG A 3 35.53 20.79 49.45
N HIS A 4 34.66 21.67 48.94
CA HIS A 4 34.79 22.77 47.96
C HIS A 4 34.37 22.43 46.52
N GLY A 5 33.53 23.19 45.80
CA GLY A 5 32.90 24.50 46.06
C GLY A 5 33.06 25.45 44.85
N CYS A 6 32.04 26.30 44.62
CA CYS A 6 31.97 27.48 43.73
C CYS A 6 31.65 27.28 42.23
N ALA A 7 31.00 28.19 41.49
CA ALA A 7 30.00 29.27 41.68
C ALA A 7 30.11 30.26 40.49
N GLY A 8 28.98 30.73 39.96
CA GLY A 8 28.80 32.01 39.22
C GLY A 8 29.22 32.02 37.73
N ARG A 9 28.68 32.83 36.81
CA ARG A 9 27.77 34.01 36.78
C ARG A 9 27.14 34.07 35.37
N LEU A 10 25.85 34.39 35.22
CA LEU A 10 25.27 35.69 34.84
C LEU A 10 26.00 36.47 33.71
N GLY A 11 25.29 36.67 32.60
CA GLY A 11 25.59 37.65 31.56
C GLY A 11 24.33 38.02 30.78
N ALA A 12 23.73 39.16 31.12
CA ALA A 12 22.63 39.78 30.41
C ALA A 12 23.15 40.62 29.22
N GLY A 13 22.39 40.68 28.12
CA GLY A 13 22.66 41.58 27.00
C GLY A 13 21.38 41.93 26.25
N ARG A 14 20.90 43.17 26.44
CA ARG A 14 19.78 43.80 25.73
C ARG A 14 20.21 44.27 24.34
N GLY A 15 19.28 44.29 23.39
CA GLY A 15 19.38 45.04 22.14
C GLY A 15 18.06 45.10 21.37
N ARG A 16 17.27 46.16 21.59
CA ARG A 16 16.15 46.58 20.72
C ARG A 16 16.73 47.31 19.50
N ALA A 17 16.08 47.22 18.34
CA ALA A 17 15.44 48.36 17.65
C ALA A 17 15.21 48.13 16.14
N HIS A 18 13.97 48.40 15.73
CA HIS A 18 13.50 49.08 14.52
C HIS A 18 13.86 48.59 13.10
N GLY A 19 12.79 48.40 12.31
CA GLY A 19 12.85 48.35 10.85
C GLY A 19 11.49 48.10 10.21
N ALA A 20 10.62 49.10 10.21
CA ALA A 20 9.42 49.14 9.37
C ALA A 20 9.80 49.46 7.91
N GLY A 21 9.20 48.76 6.94
CA GLY A 21 9.30 49.04 5.51
C GLY A 21 8.41 48.06 4.74
N ALA A 22 7.14 48.41 4.51
CA ALA A 22 6.67 49.03 3.26
C ALA A 22 6.61 48.06 2.07
N LEU A 23 5.38 47.55 1.84
CA LEU A 23 4.69 47.47 0.54
C LEU A 23 5.56 47.54 -0.72
N ARG A 24 5.71 46.40 -1.42
CA ARG A 24 5.65 46.37 -2.89
C ARG A 24 4.86 45.17 -3.37
N ARG A 25 3.63 45.47 -3.82
CA ARG A 25 2.87 44.66 -4.77
C ARG A 25 3.69 44.57 -6.06
N ALA A 26 4.20 43.39 -6.38
CA ALA A 26 4.59 43.06 -7.74
C ALA A 26 3.36 42.46 -8.45
N ARG A 27 2.62 43.31 -9.15
CA ARG A 27 1.75 42.88 -10.24
C ARG A 27 2.66 42.52 -11.41
N HIS A 28 2.67 41.25 -11.82
CA HIS A 28 3.04 40.90 -13.18
C HIS A 28 1.81 40.41 -13.95
N PRO A 29 1.73 40.75 -15.24
CA PRO A 29 0.50 40.72 -16.02
C PRO A 29 0.24 39.36 -16.68
N GLY A 30 -1.05 39.03 -16.79
CA GLY A 30 -1.64 38.39 -17.97
C GLY A 30 -1.05 37.06 -18.43
N ILE A 31 -1.55 35.96 -17.86
CA ILE A 31 -1.65 34.69 -18.60
C ILE A 31 -3.12 34.59 -19.03
N THR A 32 -3.40 35.08 -20.24
CA THR A 32 -4.64 34.77 -20.96
C THR A 32 -4.59 33.33 -21.45
N PRO A 33 -5.65 32.53 -21.31
CA PRO A 33 -5.73 31.22 -21.95
C PRO A 33 -5.94 31.44 -23.45
N GLN A 34 -4.93 31.11 -24.26
CA GLN A 34 -5.12 30.96 -25.70
C GLN A 34 -5.85 29.65 -25.97
N CYS A 35 -7.18 29.76 -26.07
CA CYS A 35 -7.98 28.85 -26.88
C CYS A 35 -7.55 29.01 -28.35
N SER A 36 -7.14 27.90 -28.98
CA SER A 36 -7.10 27.76 -30.44
C SER A 36 -8.08 26.67 -30.88
N PRO A 37 -8.61 26.76 -32.11
CA PRO A 37 -9.98 26.37 -32.40
C PRO A 37 -10.10 25.01 -33.09
N ALA A 38 -11.28 24.41 -32.91
CA ALA A 38 -11.97 23.56 -33.88
C ALA A 38 -11.17 22.40 -34.51
N VAL A 39 -11.04 21.28 -33.78
CA VAL A 39 -10.92 19.97 -34.42
C VAL A 39 -12.34 19.45 -34.68
N ARG A 40 -12.75 19.54 -35.94
CA ARG A 40 -13.97 18.94 -36.49
C ARG A 40 -14.03 17.45 -36.13
N CYS A 41 -15.06 17.07 -35.38
CA CYS A 41 -15.64 15.73 -35.49
C CYS A 41 -16.06 15.51 -36.95
N ARG A 42 -15.42 14.56 -37.62
CA ARG A 42 -15.91 14.04 -38.89
C ARG A 42 -15.99 12.53 -38.79
N GLU A 43 -17.23 12.07 -38.92
CA GLU A 43 -17.66 10.70 -39.08
C GLU A 43 -16.79 9.96 -40.10
N LEU A 44 -16.30 8.79 -39.73
CA LEU A 44 -15.95 7.73 -40.68
C LEU A 44 -16.37 6.39 -40.05
N VAL A 45 -17.64 6.06 -40.26
CA VAL A 45 -18.13 4.68 -40.27
C VAL A 45 -17.97 4.17 -41.70
N PRO A 46 -17.20 3.11 -41.94
CA PRO A 46 -17.39 2.26 -43.11
C PRO A 46 -18.19 1.03 -42.70
N SER A 47 -19.45 1.03 -43.12
CA SER A 47 -20.29 -0.15 -43.27
C SER A 47 -19.70 -1.07 -44.34
N SER A 48 -19.32 -2.30 -43.97
CA SER A 48 -19.42 -3.49 -44.82
C SER A 48 -18.87 -4.74 -44.12
N LEU A 49 -19.74 -5.45 -43.39
CA LEU A 49 -19.54 -6.86 -43.04
C LEU A 49 -20.31 -7.71 -44.07
N PRO A 50 -19.69 -8.74 -44.68
CA PRO A 50 -20.40 -9.64 -45.59
C PRO A 50 -21.29 -10.64 -44.82
N PRO A 51 -22.42 -11.09 -45.39
CA PRO A 51 -23.31 -12.03 -44.73
C PRO A 51 -22.77 -13.45 -44.87
N ARG A 52 -22.71 -14.21 -43.77
CA ARG A 52 -22.53 -15.67 -43.81
C ARG A 52 -23.49 -16.36 -42.85
N GLY A 53 -24.40 -17.12 -43.45
CA GLY A 53 -24.78 -18.47 -43.00
C GLY A 53 -25.50 -18.60 -41.67
N LEU A 54 -26.83 -18.60 -41.72
CA LEU A 54 -27.69 -19.21 -40.72
C LEU A 54 -27.55 -20.74 -40.85
N GLU A 55 -26.86 -21.41 -39.92
CA GLU A 55 -27.11 -22.82 -39.63
C GLU A 55 -27.13 -23.03 -38.11
N GLY A 56 -28.18 -23.70 -37.66
CA GLY A 56 -28.66 -23.69 -36.30
C GLY A 56 -27.77 -24.41 -35.29
N VAL A 57 -27.66 -23.80 -34.12
CA VAL A 57 -27.37 -24.51 -32.87
C VAL A 57 -28.52 -24.19 -31.93
N HIS A 58 -29.21 -25.25 -31.48
CA HIS A 58 -30.28 -25.21 -30.49
C HIS A 58 -29.87 -24.38 -29.27
N ALA A 59 -30.53 -23.24 -29.07
CA ALA A 59 -30.56 -22.57 -27.78
C ALA A 59 -31.56 -23.31 -26.87
N PRO A 60 -31.16 -23.84 -25.71
CA PRO A 60 -32.13 -24.35 -24.75
C PRO A 60 -32.91 -23.18 -24.15
N ARG A 61 -34.24 -23.27 -24.25
CA ARG A 61 -35.21 -22.36 -23.64
C ARG A 61 -35.07 -22.37 -22.11
N THR A 62 -34.72 -21.20 -21.58
CA THR A 62 -35.06 -20.59 -20.27
C THR A 62 -35.45 -21.52 -19.12
N ASN A 63 -34.70 -21.46 -18.02
CA ASN A 63 -35.31 -21.51 -16.69
C ASN A 63 -35.13 -20.17 -15.98
N ARG A 64 -36.16 -19.81 -15.22
CA ARG A 64 -36.47 -18.47 -14.71
C ARG A 64 -35.56 -18.08 -13.55
N GLY A 65 -35.07 -16.84 -13.58
CA GLY A 65 -35.09 -15.96 -12.41
C GLY A 65 -34.16 -16.25 -11.24
N GLU A 66 -33.08 -17.01 -11.38
CA GLU A 66 -32.02 -16.94 -10.37
C GLU A 66 -31.20 -15.66 -10.57
N PRO A 67 -31.01 -14.81 -9.54
CA PRO A 67 -30.01 -13.77 -9.64
C PRO A 67 -28.68 -14.46 -9.95
N LEU A 68 -27.93 -13.91 -10.89
CA LEU A 68 -26.53 -14.27 -11.15
C LEU A 68 -25.73 -14.00 -9.87
N PHE A 69 -25.83 -14.91 -8.90
CA PHE A 69 -24.95 -14.96 -7.75
C PHE A 69 -23.63 -15.44 -8.31
N ARG A 70 -22.81 -14.49 -8.77
CA ARG A 70 -21.39 -14.76 -8.98
C ARG A 70 -20.79 -14.96 -7.59
N PRO A 71 -20.27 -16.15 -7.26
CA PRO A 71 -19.41 -16.27 -6.10
C PRO A 71 -18.32 -15.21 -6.26
N ARG A 72 -18.07 -14.39 -5.23
CA ARG A 72 -17.00 -13.40 -5.26
C ARG A 72 -15.70 -14.16 -5.57
N LEU A 73 -15.21 -14.03 -6.80
CA LEU A 73 -13.99 -14.71 -7.22
C LEU A 73 -12.82 -13.99 -6.56
N VAL A 74 -11.73 -14.72 -6.30
CA VAL A 74 -10.45 -14.11 -5.91
C VAL A 74 -10.10 -13.10 -7.01
N GLY A 75 -10.13 -11.80 -6.68
CA GLY A 75 -9.98 -10.72 -7.66
C GLY A 75 -11.17 -9.75 -7.81
N ASP A 76 -12.32 -10.04 -7.22
CA ASP A 76 -13.46 -9.11 -7.13
C ASP A 76 -13.35 -8.16 -5.91
N GLU A 77 -12.23 -8.18 -5.19
CA GLU A 77 -12.00 -7.27 -4.09
C GLU A 77 -11.88 -5.82 -4.58
N PRO A 78 -12.55 -4.89 -3.89
CA PRO A 78 -12.44 -3.50 -4.25
C PRO A 78 -11.01 -2.98 -4.09
N MET A 79 -10.67 -2.03 -4.95
CA MET A 79 -9.35 -1.41 -4.99
C MET A 79 -9.02 -0.64 -3.70
N ASN A 80 -10.03 -0.17 -2.96
CA ASN A 80 -9.88 0.54 -1.69
C ASN A 80 -11.21 0.49 -0.93
N SER A 81 -11.22 -0.01 0.31
CA SER A 81 -12.45 -0.18 1.10
C SER A 81 -13.15 1.14 1.43
N ALA A 82 -12.39 2.19 1.75
CA ALA A 82 -12.95 3.52 2.01
C ALA A 82 -13.61 4.14 0.77
N MET A 83 -13.04 3.91 -0.42
CA MET A 83 -13.66 4.36 -1.68
C MET A 83 -14.97 3.63 -1.95
N MET A 84 -15.06 2.33 -1.65
CA MET A 84 -16.32 1.60 -1.78
C MET A 84 -17.37 2.06 -0.78
N GLU A 85 -16.99 2.26 0.48
CA GLU A 85 -17.90 2.77 1.50
C GLU A 85 -18.48 4.12 1.08
N MET A 86 -17.65 5.00 0.52
CA MET A 86 -18.10 6.26 -0.07
C MET A 86 -19.09 6.04 -1.23
N MET A 87 -18.81 5.12 -2.15
CA MET A 87 -19.72 4.81 -3.27
C MET A 87 -21.07 4.24 -2.80
N THR A 88 -21.08 3.44 -1.73
CA THR A 88 -22.32 2.94 -1.11
C THR A 88 -23.07 4.07 -0.41
N THR A 89 -22.37 4.99 0.24
CA THR A 89 -22.98 6.10 0.99
C THR A 89 -23.63 7.14 0.07
N VAL A 90 -23.15 7.27 -1.17
CA VAL A 90 -23.73 8.20 -2.16
C VAL A 90 -24.85 7.57 -2.98
N GLU A 91 -25.24 6.32 -2.72
CA GLU A 91 -26.36 5.69 -3.41
C GLU A 91 -27.62 6.56 -3.27
N GLY A 92 -28.15 7.03 -4.41
CA GLY A 92 -29.31 7.93 -4.45
C GLY A 92 -29.00 9.43 -4.44
N ARG A 93 -27.73 9.83 -4.48
CA ARG A 93 -27.30 11.22 -4.67
C ARG A 93 -26.02 11.32 -5.53
N TYR A 94 -25.65 12.53 -5.91
CA TYR A 94 -24.36 12.79 -6.55
C TYR A 94 -23.25 12.98 -5.51
N LEU A 95 -22.00 12.80 -5.95
CA LEU A 95 -20.80 13.06 -5.15
C LEU A 95 -20.73 14.54 -4.79
N THR A 96 -20.31 14.84 -3.56
CA THR A 96 -19.94 16.19 -3.14
C THR A 96 -18.53 16.55 -3.62
N ASP A 97 -18.17 17.83 -3.56
CA ASP A 97 -16.82 18.30 -3.90
C ASP A 97 -15.75 17.64 -3.01
N GLU A 98 -16.05 17.42 -1.72
CA GLU A 98 -15.15 16.72 -0.79
C GLU A 98 -14.95 15.25 -1.17
N GLU A 99 -16.00 14.56 -1.63
CA GLU A 99 -15.93 13.18 -2.09
C GLU A 99 -15.13 13.05 -3.38
N VAL A 100 -15.33 13.97 -4.33
CA VAL A 100 -14.54 14.06 -5.56
C VAL A 100 -13.06 14.32 -5.22
N GLN A 101 -12.78 15.23 -4.29
CA GLN A 101 -11.41 15.52 -3.86
C GLN A 101 -10.71 14.30 -3.24
N ARG A 102 -11.44 13.46 -2.48
CA ARG A 102 -10.91 12.20 -1.95
C ARG A 102 -10.51 11.23 -3.07
N ILE A 103 -11.32 11.13 -4.13
CA ILE A 103 -10.98 10.30 -5.30
C ILE A 103 -9.69 10.80 -5.96
N HIS A 104 -9.59 12.12 -6.18
CA HIS A 104 -8.38 12.70 -6.77
C HIS A 104 -7.13 12.45 -5.92
N ALA A 105 -7.20 12.68 -4.61
CA ALA A 105 -6.09 12.48 -3.69
C ALA A 105 -5.56 11.03 -3.73
N TYR A 106 -6.46 10.04 -3.80
CA TYR A 106 -6.06 8.63 -3.95
C TYR A 106 -5.26 8.39 -5.23
N PHE A 107 -5.70 8.95 -6.37
CA PHE A 107 -5.06 8.73 -7.67
C PHE A 107 -3.77 9.53 -7.87
N GLU A 108 -3.59 10.66 -7.18
CA GLU A 108 -2.35 11.45 -7.22
C GLU A 108 -1.12 10.61 -6.81
N GLY A 109 -1.25 9.78 -5.77
CA GLY A 109 -0.17 8.89 -5.31
C GLY A 109 -0.09 7.54 -6.03
N PHE A 110 -1.09 7.17 -6.82
CA PHE A 110 -1.25 5.79 -7.31
C PHE A 110 -0.07 5.33 -8.17
N ARG A 111 0.43 6.19 -9.07
CA ARG A 111 1.59 5.85 -9.92
C ARG A 111 2.82 5.53 -9.07
N SER A 112 3.12 6.36 -8.08
CA SER A 112 4.26 6.15 -7.17
C SER A 112 4.15 4.84 -6.40
N ARG A 113 2.94 4.44 -6.00
CA ARG A 113 2.70 3.15 -5.32
C ARG A 113 2.88 1.96 -6.26
N VAL A 114 2.45 2.07 -7.52
CA VAL A 114 2.70 1.03 -8.54
C VAL A 114 4.19 0.90 -8.85
N ASP A 115 4.91 2.02 -8.98
CA ASP A 115 6.35 2.03 -9.19
C ASP A 115 7.09 1.40 -8.00
N ALA A 116 6.69 1.73 -6.77
CA ALA A 116 7.19 1.08 -5.56
C ALA A 116 6.91 -0.43 -5.56
N MET A 117 5.70 -0.87 -5.95
CA MET A 117 5.37 -2.31 -6.06
C MET A 117 6.31 -3.04 -7.02
N ARG A 118 6.62 -2.43 -8.17
CA ARG A 118 7.56 -3.01 -9.16
C ARG A 118 8.99 -3.06 -8.61
N ALA A 119 9.42 -2.03 -7.89
CA ALA A 119 10.72 -2.02 -7.23
C ALA A 119 10.82 -3.14 -6.17
N ILE A 120 9.74 -3.36 -5.41
CA ILE A 120 9.64 -4.46 -4.43
C ILE A 120 9.70 -5.81 -5.14
N GLU A 121 8.91 -6.01 -6.20
CA GLU A 121 8.91 -7.25 -6.99
C GLU A 121 10.31 -7.59 -7.52
N ALA A 122 11.02 -6.59 -8.06
CA ALA A 122 12.39 -6.77 -8.57
C ALA A 122 13.42 -7.15 -7.49
N LYS A 123 13.15 -6.84 -6.21
CA LYS A 123 14.04 -7.13 -5.07
C LYS A 123 13.52 -8.24 -4.15
N GLU A 124 12.33 -8.77 -4.40
CA GLU A 124 11.63 -9.73 -3.54
C GLU A 124 12.51 -10.91 -3.17
N ALA A 125 13.07 -11.59 -4.17
CA ALA A 125 13.89 -12.78 -3.96
C ALA A 125 15.12 -12.49 -3.06
N ALA A 126 15.73 -11.32 -3.20
CA ALA A 126 16.88 -10.92 -2.39
C ALA A 126 16.47 -10.59 -0.95
N ILE A 127 15.40 -9.81 -0.77
CA ILE A 127 14.86 -9.45 0.55
C ILE A 127 14.46 -10.71 1.32
N VAL A 128 13.71 -11.61 0.69
CA VAL A 128 13.23 -12.84 1.32
C VAL A 128 14.40 -13.75 1.68
N ARG A 129 15.31 -14.02 0.74
CA ARG A 129 16.48 -14.87 0.99
C ARG A 129 17.30 -14.34 2.17
N ASP A 130 17.70 -13.07 2.13
CA ASP A 130 18.55 -12.48 3.18
C ASP A 130 17.83 -12.41 4.53
N THR A 131 16.49 -12.32 4.53
CA THR A 131 15.68 -12.41 5.75
C THR A 131 15.74 -13.81 6.34
N ILE A 132 15.50 -14.83 5.51
CA ILE A 132 15.48 -16.23 5.94
C ILE A 132 16.86 -16.68 6.40
N ASP A 133 17.93 -16.35 5.67
CA ASP A 133 19.28 -16.75 6.03
C ASP A 133 19.67 -16.20 7.41
N GLU A 134 19.39 -14.93 7.69
CA GLU A 134 19.68 -14.33 8.99
C GLU A 134 18.81 -14.89 10.13
N VAL A 135 17.54 -15.21 9.86
CA VAL A 135 16.68 -15.86 10.87
C VAL A 135 17.22 -17.25 11.21
N TRP A 136 17.69 -18.00 10.21
CA TRP A 136 18.26 -19.33 10.41
C TRP A 136 19.58 -19.30 11.17
N GLU A 137 20.43 -18.30 10.91
CA GLU A 137 21.65 -18.08 11.68
C GLU A 137 21.37 -17.78 13.16
N LYS A 138 20.31 -17.02 13.46
CA LYS A 138 19.92 -16.65 14.83
C LYS A 138 19.20 -17.78 15.58
N HIS A 139 18.57 -18.70 14.86
CA HIS A 139 17.76 -19.77 15.43
C HIS A 139 18.18 -21.14 14.86
N PRO A 140 19.43 -21.58 15.10
CA PRO A 140 19.93 -22.83 14.54
C PRO A 140 19.11 -24.03 15.00
N ASP A 141 18.58 -24.04 16.23
CA ASP A 141 17.79 -25.17 16.76
C ASP A 141 16.37 -25.28 16.16
N PHE A 142 16.00 -24.40 15.23
CA PHE A 142 14.66 -24.38 14.66
C PHE A 142 14.45 -25.47 13.59
N HIS A 143 15.47 -25.74 12.77
CA HIS A 143 15.38 -26.72 11.68
C HIS A 143 15.26 -28.17 12.19
N THR A 144 15.82 -28.48 13.36
CA THR A 144 15.74 -29.81 13.98
C THR A 144 14.36 -30.12 14.54
N ARG A 145 13.62 -29.09 14.95
CA ARG A 145 12.30 -29.22 15.61
C ARG A 145 11.13 -29.24 14.62
N HIS A 146 11.33 -28.72 13.41
CA HIS A 146 10.24 -28.50 12.47
C HIS A 146 10.60 -28.89 11.04
N HIS A 147 9.97 -29.95 10.54
CA HIS A 147 10.16 -30.42 9.17
C HIS A 147 9.68 -29.39 8.13
N ALA A 148 10.52 -29.16 7.12
CA ALA A 148 10.31 -28.21 6.04
C ALA A 148 9.99 -26.77 6.51
N ALA A 149 10.53 -26.38 7.67
CA ALA A 149 10.24 -25.07 8.25
C ALA A 149 10.82 -23.92 7.42
N ARG A 150 11.93 -24.16 6.70
CA ARG A 150 12.58 -23.13 5.88
C ARG A 150 11.77 -22.83 4.64
N GLU A 151 11.31 -23.85 3.95
CA GLU A 151 10.48 -23.73 2.75
C GLU A 151 9.15 -23.03 3.08
N LYS A 152 8.54 -23.40 4.22
CA LYS A 152 7.32 -22.74 4.72
C LYS A 152 7.58 -21.28 5.06
N ALA A 153 8.69 -20.97 5.75
CA ALA A 153 9.03 -19.59 6.09
C ALA A 153 9.31 -18.75 4.84
N VAL A 154 10.03 -19.27 3.84
CA VAL A 154 10.22 -18.60 2.55
C VAL A 154 8.88 -18.26 1.92
N ARG A 155 7.95 -19.22 1.85
CA ARG A 155 6.60 -19.00 1.33
C ARG A 155 5.86 -17.92 2.10
N ASP A 156 5.82 -18.03 3.43
CA ASP A 156 5.04 -17.13 4.29
C ASP A 156 5.59 -15.70 4.24
N VAL A 157 6.91 -15.53 4.32
CA VAL A 157 7.57 -14.22 4.22
C VAL A 157 7.36 -13.61 2.83
N THR A 158 7.46 -14.40 1.76
CA THR A 158 7.16 -13.93 0.39
C THR A 158 5.71 -13.47 0.27
N LEU A 159 4.77 -14.28 0.77
CA LEU A 159 3.35 -13.96 0.75
C LEU A 159 3.08 -12.66 1.50
N THR A 160 3.63 -12.52 2.70
CA THR A 160 3.51 -11.30 3.49
C THR A 160 4.03 -10.07 2.77
N LEU A 161 5.22 -10.13 2.16
CA LEU A 161 5.77 -9.00 1.41
C LEU A 161 4.86 -8.59 0.24
N ARG A 162 4.32 -9.57 -0.51
CA ARG A 162 3.38 -9.32 -1.61
C ARG A 162 2.09 -8.69 -1.13
N TYR A 163 1.51 -9.18 -0.04
CA TYR A 163 0.29 -8.61 0.52
C TYR A 163 0.51 -7.20 1.08
N CYS A 164 1.68 -6.91 1.67
CA CYS A 164 2.05 -5.55 2.05
C CYS A 164 2.10 -4.62 0.82
N ALA A 165 2.74 -5.04 -0.27
CA ALA A 165 2.80 -4.24 -1.50
C ALA A 165 1.40 -4.04 -2.13
N GLN A 166 0.56 -5.07 -2.08
CA GLN A 166 -0.83 -5.00 -2.54
C GLN A 166 -1.69 -4.05 -1.71
N ALA A 167 -1.54 -4.08 -0.39
CA ALA A 167 -2.22 -3.18 0.54
C ALA A 167 -1.75 -1.73 0.36
N MET A 168 -0.44 -1.54 0.12
CA MET A 168 0.17 -0.26 -0.22
C MET A 168 -0.45 0.34 -1.48
N VAL A 169 -0.50 -0.39 -2.60
CA VAL A 169 -1.10 0.13 -3.84
C VAL A 169 -2.55 0.57 -3.62
N ARG A 170 -3.29 -0.19 -2.82
CA ARG A 170 -4.70 0.05 -2.46
C ARG A 170 -4.91 1.16 -1.44
N GLU A 171 -3.87 1.62 -0.75
CA GLU A 171 -3.99 2.46 0.46
C GLU A 171 -4.98 1.89 1.48
N ASP A 172 -4.91 0.58 1.71
CA ASP A 172 -5.89 -0.15 2.51
C ASP A 172 -5.18 -1.08 3.50
N GLU A 173 -5.05 -0.62 4.75
CA GLU A 173 -4.48 -1.41 5.85
C GLU A 173 -5.42 -2.54 6.28
N GLU A 174 -6.73 -2.36 6.15
CA GLU A 174 -7.72 -3.35 6.55
C GLU A 174 -7.64 -4.58 5.63
N PHE A 175 -7.47 -4.35 4.33
CA PHE A 175 -7.18 -5.40 3.35
C PHE A 175 -6.04 -6.31 3.81
N LEU A 176 -4.91 -5.76 4.27
CA LEU A 176 -3.78 -6.56 4.73
C LEU A 176 -4.12 -7.41 5.96
N ALA A 177 -4.80 -6.79 6.92
CA ALA A 177 -5.18 -7.44 8.17
C ALA A 177 -6.14 -8.61 7.93
N GLU A 178 -7.22 -8.36 7.20
CA GLU A 178 -8.29 -9.32 6.96
C GLU A 178 -7.87 -10.44 6.02
N LYS A 179 -7.14 -10.10 4.93
CA LYS A 179 -6.82 -11.09 3.89
C LYS A 179 -5.67 -11.99 4.25
N LEU A 180 -4.74 -11.54 5.09
CA LEU A 180 -3.57 -12.32 5.43
C LEU A 180 -3.30 -12.39 6.92
N LEU A 181 -3.14 -11.25 7.59
CA LEU A 181 -2.47 -11.23 8.89
C LEU A 181 -3.27 -11.93 10.00
N PHE A 182 -4.60 -11.82 10.01
CA PHE A 182 -5.41 -12.51 11.03
C PHE A 182 -5.38 -14.03 10.89
N TRP A 183 -5.49 -14.53 9.65
CA TRP A 183 -5.34 -15.96 9.38
C TRP A 183 -3.91 -16.42 9.72
N LEU A 184 -2.89 -15.73 9.22
CA LEU A 184 -1.50 -16.08 9.41
C LEU A 184 -1.12 -16.07 10.91
N ARG A 185 -1.59 -15.08 11.67
CA ARG A 185 -1.44 -15.03 13.14
C ARG A 185 -1.99 -16.29 13.81
N THR A 186 -3.17 -16.74 13.40
CA THR A 186 -3.81 -17.94 13.96
C THR A 186 -2.96 -19.18 13.72
N ILE A 187 -2.44 -19.34 12.50
CA ILE A 187 -1.55 -20.45 12.14
C ILE A 187 -0.24 -20.38 12.94
N LEU A 188 0.44 -19.24 12.91
CA LEU A 188 1.72 -19.03 13.58
C LEU A 188 1.65 -19.23 15.10
N ARG A 189 0.52 -18.87 15.72
CA ARG A 189 0.26 -19.13 17.15
C ARG A 189 0.18 -20.61 17.49
N SER A 190 -0.41 -21.42 16.62
CA SER A 190 -0.55 -22.87 16.88
C SER A 190 0.79 -23.61 16.99
N PHE A 191 1.86 -23.04 16.41
CA PHE A 191 3.20 -23.60 16.47
C PHE A 191 4.07 -23.11 17.65
N ASN A 192 3.59 -22.16 18.46
CA ASN A 192 4.32 -21.60 19.62
C ASN A 192 5.74 -21.08 19.29
N MET A 193 5.88 -20.37 18.17
CA MET A 193 7.18 -19.89 17.63
C MET A 193 7.43 -18.39 17.85
N GLY A 194 6.87 -17.79 18.90
CA GLY A 194 6.78 -16.32 19.05
C GLY A 194 8.09 -15.56 18.85
N GLN A 195 9.21 -16.07 19.39
CA GLN A 195 10.53 -15.43 19.25
C GLN A 195 11.06 -15.47 17.81
N VAL A 196 10.86 -16.59 17.11
CA VAL A 196 11.27 -16.76 15.71
C VAL A 196 10.43 -15.84 14.84
N ILE A 197 9.11 -15.78 15.07
CA ILE A 197 8.17 -14.89 14.36
C ILE A 197 8.58 -13.42 14.52
N ASP A 198 8.82 -12.97 15.75
CA ASP A 198 9.29 -11.60 16.01
C ASP A 198 10.60 -11.30 15.29
N THR A 199 11.55 -12.22 15.36
CA THR A 199 12.83 -12.08 14.67
C THR A 199 12.64 -11.99 13.16
N THR A 200 11.77 -12.83 12.58
CA THR A 200 11.49 -12.87 11.15
C THR A 200 10.94 -11.54 10.64
N TYR A 201 9.85 -11.03 11.22
CA TYR A 201 9.20 -9.85 10.67
C TYR A 201 9.94 -8.55 11.00
N ARG A 202 10.72 -8.50 12.09
CA ARG A 202 11.68 -7.40 12.31
C ARG A 202 12.83 -7.45 11.29
N THR A 203 13.34 -8.65 10.99
CA THR A 203 14.41 -8.81 10.00
C THR A 203 13.92 -8.47 8.60
N LEU A 204 12.69 -8.88 8.25
CA LEU A 204 12.06 -8.53 6.97
C LEU A 204 12.01 -7.02 6.76
N ALA A 205 11.55 -6.26 7.76
CA ALA A 205 11.48 -4.80 7.67
C ALA A 205 12.85 -4.17 7.44
N ARG A 206 13.87 -4.63 8.17
CA ARG A 206 15.25 -4.13 8.02
C ARG A 206 15.89 -4.54 6.70
N LYS A 207 15.62 -5.74 6.19
CA LYS A 207 16.13 -6.17 4.87
C LYS A 207 15.43 -5.42 3.75
N ALA A 208 14.13 -5.14 3.87
CA ALA A 208 13.43 -4.27 2.94
C ALA A 208 14.06 -2.87 2.91
N GLU A 209 14.37 -2.28 4.07
CA GLU A 209 15.08 -0.99 4.16
C GLU A 209 16.47 -1.02 3.51
N ALA A 210 17.22 -2.13 3.64
CA ALA A 210 18.54 -2.25 3.03
C ALA A 210 18.51 -2.42 1.50
N HIS A 211 17.41 -2.94 0.93
CA HIS A 211 17.30 -3.26 -0.49
C HIS A 211 16.50 -2.25 -1.31
N LEU A 212 15.65 -1.45 -0.65
CA LEU A 212 14.75 -0.50 -1.31
C LEU A 212 15.23 0.93 -1.15
N GLU A 213 14.92 1.77 -2.14
CA GLU A 213 15.14 3.21 -2.03
C GLU A 213 14.23 3.82 -0.95
N PRO A 214 14.66 4.91 -0.28
CA PRO A 214 13.90 5.53 0.80
C PRO A 214 12.45 5.88 0.42
N GLN A 215 12.23 6.35 -0.81
CA GLN A 215 10.89 6.72 -1.31
C GLN A 215 9.93 5.52 -1.40
N HIS A 216 10.44 4.32 -1.76
CA HIS A 216 9.61 3.11 -1.82
C HIS A 216 9.36 2.57 -0.41
N LEU A 217 10.35 2.71 0.48
CA LEU A 217 10.23 2.31 1.87
C LEU A 217 9.25 3.20 2.64
N GLU A 218 9.18 4.50 2.33
CA GLU A 218 8.20 5.41 2.93
C GLU A 218 6.76 4.93 2.68
N LEU A 219 6.48 4.45 1.47
CA LEU A 219 5.18 3.90 1.08
C LEU A 219 4.91 2.50 1.69
N LEU A 220 5.91 1.61 1.70
CA LEU A 220 5.77 0.23 2.20
C LEU A 220 5.79 0.13 3.72
N GLY A 221 6.52 1.02 4.39
CA GLY A 221 6.85 0.97 5.81
C GLY A 221 5.64 0.82 6.75
N PRO A 222 4.52 1.55 6.57
CA PRO A 222 3.31 1.37 7.37
C PRO A 222 2.82 -0.08 7.41
N TYR A 223 2.80 -0.76 6.27
CA TYR A 223 2.32 -2.14 6.13
C TYR A 223 3.26 -3.17 6.74
N LEU A 224 4.58 -2.93 6.68
CA LEU A 224 5.58 -3.76 7.37
C LEU A 224 5.47 -3.61 8.90
N ARG A 225 5.24 -2.37 9.38
CA ARG A 225 4.98 -2.12 10.81
C ARG A 225 3.68 -2.77 11.27
N GLN A 226 2.62 -2.67 10.47
CA GLN A 226 1.34 -3.33 10.74
C GLN A 226 1.52 -4.85 10.83
N THR A 227 2.27 -5.44 9.89
CA THR A 227 2.61 -6.87 9.89
C THR A 227 3.31 -7.28 11.17
N HIS A 228 4.41 -6.61 11.53
CA HIS A 228 5.14 -6.92 12.75
C HIS A 228 4.21 -6.80 13.96
N ARG A 229 3.51 -5.67 14.10
CA ARG A 229 2.53 -5.42 15.16
C ARG A 229 1.51 -6.55 15.29
N LEU A 230 0.82 -6.93 14.22
CA LEU A 230 -0.27 -7.91 14.30
C LEU A 230 0.24 -9.34 14.49
N LEU A 231 1.42 -9.68 13.99
CA LEU A 231 1.96 -11.04 14.13
C LEU A 231 2.73 -11.26 15.45
N THR A 232 3.11 -10.19 16.17
CA THR A 232 3.93 -10.28 17.39
C THR A 232 3.30 -9.70 18.67
N LEU A 233 2.22 -8.91 18.57
CA LEU A 233 1.54 -8.38 19.76
C LEU A 233 0.67 -9.44 20.43
N ASP A 234 1.28 -10.23 21.31
CA ASP A 234 0.60 -11.04 22.34
C ASP A 234 1.61 -11.41 23.45
N ARG A 235 2.18 -10.37 24.10
CA ARG A 235 2.79 -10.49 25.44
C ARG A 235 1.86 -9.87 26.47
#